data_AF-A0A932RSI5-F1
#
_entry.id   AF-A0A932RSI5-F1
#
_cell.length_a   1.000
_cell.length_b   1.000
_cell.length_c   1.000
_cell.angle_alpha   90.00
_cell.angle_beta   90.00
_cell.angle_gamma   90.00
#
_symmetry.space_group_name_H-M   'P 1'
#
loop_
_entity.id
_entity.type
_entity.pdbx_description
1 polymer ?
#
loop_
_entity_poly.entity_id
_entity_poly.type
_entity_poly.pdbx_seq_one_letter_code
_entity_poly.pdbx_strand_id
1 'polypeptide(L)'
;MLCDKCGKVLAQYQKFCPECGQAVPVAVSASGGVVQPEGHTPPTMGAQQSARNLLIIICIILAIIAIATLHGFAATLAVICITVAGFTAFTKSIPARKKLYGLGIALVAVLVTNGIEGWQEEREEHRRVEIARQQAAQRAAAERKKEEAFIALSDAEHLDRAKALLNANAATGSIGDALKHLGAITPSSPEAAEGEKLKKEFGDTKRRQAREAAKAQAAAAQKKAAAEAQVNRVLRDAMAKTIENKLLDDGYNVDAKAIGPDHTILQIKWILASKVLAHHLSKEGDFFDQARRVGFKRIEITDGYEETWYWNLK
;
A
#
# COMPACT_ATOMS: atom_id res chain seq x y z
N MET A 1 16.35 7.35 -31.21
CA MET A 1 17.18 8.42 -30.61
C MET A 1 18.11 7.75 -29.59
N LEU A 2 19.36 8.19 -29.43
CA LEU A 2 20.23 7.66 -28.37
C LEU A 2 20.17 8.59 -27.15
N CYS A 3 20.31 8.05 -25.95
CA CYS A 3 20.44 8.86 -24.73
C CYS A 3 21.81 9.53 -24.70
N ASP A 4 21.86 10.85 -24.61
CA ASP A 4 23.11 11.63 -24.63
C ASP A 4 24.05 11.31 -23.47
N LYS A 5 23.53 10.74 -22.37
CA LYS A 5 24.33 10.40 -21.20
C LYS A 5 24.87 8.96 -21.19
N CYS A 6 24.10 8.00 -21.71
CA CYS A 6 24.46 6.57 -21.60
C CYS A 6 24.54 5.83 -22.94
N GLY A 7 24.24 6.49 -24.06
CA GLY A 7 24.34 5.91 -25.41
C GLY A 7 23.29 4.84 -25.74
N LYS A 8 22.31 4.57 -24.86
CA LYS A 8 21.30 3.55 -25.14
C LYS A 8 20.25 4.05 -26.15
N VAL A 9 19.81 3.16 -27.04
CA VAL A 9 18.74 3.46 -28.01
C VAL A 9 17.40 3.54 -27.29
N LEU A 10 16.70 4.66 -27.48
CA LEU A 10 15.40 4.98 -26.88
C LEU A 10 14.27 4.81 -27.89
N ALA A 11 13.13 4.31 -27.41
CA ALA A 11 11.88 4.24 -28.18
C ALA A 11 11.31 5.65 -28.41
N GLN A 12 10.61 5.84 -29.54
CA GLN A 12 10.23 7.15 -30.10
C GLN A 12 9.32 8.02 -29.21
N TYR A 13 8.78 7.49 -28.11
CA TYR A 13 7.81 8.15 -27.23
C TYR A 13 8.21 8.11 -25.73
N GLN A 14 9.45 7.72 -25.40
CA GLN A 14 9.91 7.73 -24.01
C GLN A 14 10.36 9.14 -23.57
N LYS A 15 9.74 9.66 -22.51
CA LYS A 15 10.09 10.96 -21.90
C LYS A 15 11.36 10.91 -21.04
N PHE A 16 11.73 9.74 -20.56
CA PHE A 16 12.90 9.52 -19.69
C PHE A 16 13.65 8.25 -20.12
N CYS A 17 14.97 8.25 -19.99
CA CYS A 17 15.80 7.07 -20.23
C CYS A 17 15.61 6.06 -19.08
N PRO A 18 15.26 4.79 -19.36
CA PRO A 18 15.03 3.79 -18.32
C PRO A 18 16.29 3.36 -17.56
N GLU A 19 17.49 3.59 -18.12
CA GLU A 19 18.75 3.22 -17.48
C GLU A 19 19.29 4.30 -16.56
N CYS A 20 19.27 5.57 -16.99
CA CYS A 20 19.92 6.66 -16.27
C CYS A 20 18.94 7.70 -15.71
N GLY A 21 17.64 7.58 -15.98
CA GLY A 21 16.59 8.48 -15.49
C GLY A 21 16.57 9.87 -16.13
N GLN A 22 17.48 10.16 -17.07
CA GLN A 22 17.58 11.49 -17.67
C GLN A 22 16.39 11.77 -18.62
N ALA A 23 15.83 12.98 -18.52
CA ALA A 23 14.78 13.44 -19.42
C ALA A 23 15.29 13.54 -20.85
N VAL A 24 14.50 13.04 -21.81
CA VAL A 24 14.81 13.09 -23.24
C VAL A 24 14.26 14.41 -23.79
N PRO A 25 15.10 15.29 -24.36
CA PRO A 25 14.62 16.57 -24.89
C PRO A 25 13.62 16.31 -26.02
N VAL A 26 12.41 16.83 -25.87
CA VAL A 26 11.36 16.71 -26.89
C VAL A 26 11.78 17.57 -28.07
N ALA A 27 12.09 16.94 -29.20
CA ALA A 27 12.41 17.65 -30.43
C ALA A 27 11.18 18.46 -30.87
N VAL A 28 11.20 19.76 -30.59
CA VAL A 28 10.24 20.72 -31.14
C VAL A 28 10.50 20.78 -32.64
N SER A 29 9.56 20.26 -33.44
CA SER A 29 9.65 20.31 -34.90
C SER A 29 9.68 21.76 -35.36
N ALA A 30 10.86 22.21 -35.77
CA ALA A 30 11.06 23.48 -36.45
C ALA A 30 10.66 23.32 -37.93
N SER A 31 9.52 23.89 -38.31
CA SER A 31 9.11 24.07 -39.70
C SER A 31 8.72 25.53 -39.94
N GLY A 32 9.43 26.19 -40.86
CA GLY A 32 9.14 27.53 -41.41
C GLY A 32 9.82 28.65 -40.63
N GLY A 33 10.60 29.57 -41.21
CA GLY A 33 10.77 30.01 -42.59
C GLY A 33 11.16 31.49 -42.51
N VAL A 34 12.34 31.84 -43.04
CA VAL A 34 12.91 33.20 -43.02
C VAL A 34 12.27 34.06 -44.09
N VAL A 35 11.60 35.18 -43.73
CA VAL A 35 11.47 36.41 -44.55
C VAL A 35 11.17 37.62 -43.62
N GLN A 36 12.09 38.59 -43.55
CA GLN A 36 11.79 40.04 -43.38
C GLN A 36 11.53 40.62 -44.79
N PRO A 37 10.79 41.73 -45.03
CA PRO A 37 10.67 42.93 -44.19
C PRO A 37 9.31 43.70 -44.26
N GLU A 38 9.30 44.87 -43.60
CA GLU A 38 8.45 46.07 -43.80
C GLU A 38 7.04 46.17 -43.16
N GLY A 39 6.76 47.40 -42.73
CA GLY A 39 5.73 47.75 -41.76
C GLY A 39 4.33 47.96 -42.35
N HIS A 40 3.32 47.68 -41.50
CA HIS A 40 1.96 48.18 -41.61
C HIS A 40 1.26 48.01 -40.26
N THR A 41 0.70 49.10 -39.72
CA THR A 41 -0.14 49.11 -38.51
C THR A 41 -1.58 48.68 -38.86
N PRO A 42 -2.17 47.67 -38.20
CA PRO A 42 -3.60 47.37 -38.34
C PRO A 42 -4.45 48.00 -37.21
N PRO A 43 -5.76 48.20 -37.46
CA PRO A 43 -6.64 48.98 -36.60
C PRO A 43 -7.18 48.19 -35.38
N THR A 44 -7.41 48.96 -34.32
CA THR A 44 -7.90 48.57 -33.01
C THR A 44 -9.38 48.12 -33.05
N MET A 45 -9.63 46.81 -33.06
CA MET A 45 -10.98 46.21 -32.87
C MET A 45 -11.01 45.15 -31.75
N GLY A 46 -10.39 45.42 -30.60
CA GLY A 46 -10.28 44.45 -29.50
C GLY A 46 -11.03 44.78 -28.19
N ALA A 47 -11.55 46.00 -28.01
CA ALA A 47 -11.95 46.46 -26.67
C ALA A 47 -13.32 45.91 -26.18
N GLN A 48 -14.26 45.58 -27.08
CA GLN A 48 -15.62 45.19 -26.66
C GLN A 48 -15.77 43.69 -26.38
N GLN A 49 -14.91 42.85 -26.96
CA GLN A 49 -14.94 41.39 -26.75
C GLN A 49 -14.25 40.98 -25.44
N SER A 50 -13.27 41.77 -24.96
CA SER A 50 -12.59 41.50 -23.69
C SER A 50 -13.51 41.67 -22.47
N ALA A 51 -14.38 42.68 -22.48
CA ALA A 51 -15.30 42.95 -21.38
C ALA A 51 -16.34 41.83 -21.16
N ARG A 52 -16.81 41.20 -22.24
CA ARG A 52 -17.74 40.06 -22.18
C ARG A 52 -17.07 38.81 -21.58
N ASN A 53 -15.86 38.50 -22.03
CA ASN A 53 -15.10 37.36 -21.52
C ASN A 53 -14.75 37.54 -20.04
N LEU A 54 -14.41 38.77 -19.62
CA LEU A 54 -14.13 39.09 -18.23
C LEU A 54 -15.35 38.86 -17.32
N LEU A 55 -16.54 39.26 -17.75
CA LEU A 55 -17.76 39.07 -16.96
C LEU A 55 -18.11 37.59 -16.78
N ILE A 56 -17.95 36.78 -17.83
CA ILE A 56 -18.17 35.32 -17.76
C ILE A 56 -17.19 34.69 -16.77
N ILE A 57 -15.91 35.07 -16.83
CA ILE A 57 -14.88 34.57 -15.91
C ILE A 57 -15.22 34.95 -14.46
N ILE A 58 -15.65 36.20 -14.20
CA ILE A 58 -16.07 36.64 -12.85
C ILE A 58 -17.26 35.82 -12.36
N CYS A 59 -18.28 35.58 -13.19
CA CYS A 59 -19.43 34.75 -12.82
C CYS A 59 -19.03 33.30 -12.50
N ILE A 60 -18.11 32.71 -13.26
CA ILE A 60 -17.59 31.36 -13.00
C ILE A 60 -16.82 31.33 -11.67
N ILE A 61 -15.94 32.31 -11.42
CA ILE A 61 -15.19 32.41 -10.16
C ILE A 61 -16.14 32.55 -8.97
N LEU A 62 -17.16 33.41 -9.06
CA LEU A 62 -18.15 33.58 -8.01
C LEU A 62 -18.98 32.31 -7.78
N ALA A 63 -19.33 31.57 -8.83
CA ALA A 63 -20.00 30.29 -8.70
C ALA A 63 -19.11 29.23 -8.02
N ILE A 64 -17.82 29.18 -8.35
CA ILE A 64 -16.85 28.28 -7.70
C ILE A 64 -16.70 28.64 -6.22
N ILE A 65 -16.55 29.92 -5.90
CA ILE A 65 -16.46 30.39 -4.51
C ILE A 65 -17.73 30.01 -3.76
N ALA A 66 -18.91 30.24 -4.35
CA ALA A 66 -20.19 29.87 -3.74
C ALA A 66 -20.28 28.36 -3.49
N ILE A 67 -19.88 27.51 -4.44
CA ILE A 67 -19.86 26.05 -4.24
C ILE A 67 -18.83 25.62 -3.18
N ALA A 68 -17.70 26.31 -3.08
CA ALA A 68 -16.66 25.98 -2.11
C ALA A 68 -17.00 26.43 -0.68
N THR A 69 -17.82 27.47 -0.52
CA THR A 69 -18.15 28.04 0.80
C THR A 69 -19.55 27.65 1.31
N LEU A 70 -20.49 27.31 0.42
CA LEU A 70 -21.84 26.87 0.78
C LEU A 70 -21.94 25.36 0.63
N HIS A 71 -22.56 24.70 1.61
CA HIS A 71 -22.83 23.26 1.56
C HIS A 71 -24.31 23.04 1.20
N GLY A 72 -24.62 21.92 0.54
CA GLY A 72 -26.01 21.48 0.36
C GLY A 72 -26.89 22.32 -0.58
N PHE A 73 -28.11 22.63 -0.12
CA PHE A 73 -29.17 23.21 -0.96
C PHE A 73 -28.98 24.72 -1.13
N ALA A 74 -28.38 25.43 -0.17
CA ALA A 74 -27.98 26.83 -0.33
C ALA A 74 -26.95 27.05 -1.46
N ALA A 75 -26.00 26.12 -1.64
CA ALA A 75 -25.04 26.17 -2.75
C ALA A 75 -25.75 26.03 -4.11
N THR A 76 -26.71 25.11 -4.20
CA THR A 76 -27.49 24.87 -5.42
C THR A 76 -28.35 26.10 -5.76
N LEU A 77 -29.03 26.69 -4.77
CA LEU A 77 -29.78 27.93 -4.95
C LEU A 77 -28.89 29.11 -5.36
N ALA A 78 -27.71 29.27 -4.75
CA ALA A 78 -26.76 30.31 -5.11
C ALA A 78 -26.32 30.19 -6.58
N VAL A 79 -26.03 28.96 -7.05
CA VAL A 79 -25.67 28.70 -8.46
C VAL A 79 -26.84 29.02 -9.40
N ILE A 80 -28.08 28.64 -9.04
CA ILE A 80 -29.28 29.00 -9.81
C ILE A 80 -29.45 30.52 -9.89
N CYS A 81 -29.30 31.23 -8.77
CA CYS A 81 -29.40 32.68 -8.73
C CYS A 81 -28.30 33.37 -9.57
N ILE A 82 -27.05 32.88 -9.51
CA ILE A 82 -25.93 33.42 -10.31
C ILE A 82 -26.16 33.18 -11.80
N THR A 83 -26.63 31.99 -12.19
CA THR A 83 -26.90 31.67 -13.60
C THR A 83 -28.07 32.49 -14.16
N VAL A 84 -29.16 32.65 -13.41
CA VAL A 84 -30.29 33.52 -13.80
C VAL A 84 -29.87 34.99 -13.85
N ALA A 85 -29.07 35.47 -12.90
CA ALA A 85 -28.54 36.83 -12.91
C ALA A 85 -27.62 37.07 -14.12
N GLY A 86 -26.75 36.11 -14.44
CA GLY A 86 -25.91 36.13 -15.63
C GLY A 86 -26.72 36.24 -16.92
N PHE A 87 -27.77 35.42 -17.07
CA PHE A 87 -28.63 35.44 -18.27
C PHE A 87 -29.44 36.74 -18.39
N THR A 88 -30.03 37.22 -17.28
CA THR A 88 -30.80 38.47 -17.26
C THR A 88 -29.93 39.71 -17.48
N ALA A 89 -28.62 39.66 -17.17
CA ALA A 89 -27.68 40.73 -17.49
C ALA A 89 -27.61 41.03 -19.00
N PHE A 90 -27.75 40.00 -19.86
CA PHE A 90 -27.69 40.14 -21.32
C PHE A 90 -29.00 40.58 -21.97
N THR A 91 -30.13 40.53 -21.26
CA THR A 91 -31.41 41.05 -21.76
C THR A 91 -31.43 42.58 -21.71
N LYS A 92 -31.54 43.24 -22.88
CA LYS A 92 -31.54 44.71 -23.05
C LYS A 92 -32.81 45.40 -22.52
N SER A 93 -33.88 44.66 -22.22
CA SER A 93 -35.21 45.22 -21.94
C SER A 93 -35.48 45.57 -20.47
N ILE A 94 -34.62 45.15 -19.53
CA ILE A 94 -34.90 45.31 -18.09
C ILE A 94 -34.08 46.50 -17.53
N PRO A 95 -34.72 47.50 -16.89
CA PRO A 95 -34.02 48.62 -16.28
C PRO A 95 -33.15 48.16 -15.10
N ALA A 96 -31.95 48.72 -14.97
CA ALA A 96 -30.93 48.30 -14.00
C ALA A 96 -31.44 48.24 -12.55
N ARG A 97 -32.33 49.14 -12.15
CA ARG A 97 -32.93 49.17 -10.81
C ARG A 97 -33.65 47.86 -10.46
N LYS A 98 -34.42 47.30 -11.40
CA LYS A 98 -35.13 46.02 -11.18
C LYS A 98 -34.17 44.84 -11.06
N LYS A 99 -33.04 44.86 -11.78
CA LYS A 99 -31.99 43.83 -11.69
C LYS A 99 -31.32 43.82 -10.31
N LEU A 100 -31.03 44.99 -9.74
CA LEU A 100 -30.45 45.12 -8.41
C LEU A 100 -31.40 44.61 -7.31
N TYR A 101 -32.71 44.91 -7.39
CA TYR A 101 -33.67 44.37 -6.43
C TYR A 101 -33.77 42.84 -6.51
N GLY A 102 -33.77 42.26 -7.72
CA GLY A 102 -33.77 40.81 -7.89
C GLY A 102 -32.53 40.15 -7.28
N LEU A 103 -31.35 40.76 -7.48
CA LEU A 103 -30.10 40.29 -6.88
C LEU A 103 -30.12 40.37 -5.34
N GLY A 104 -30.66 41.46 -4.79
CA GLY A 104 -30.79 41.63 -3.33
C GLY A 104 -31.70 40.58 -2.71
N ILE A 105 -32.86 40.29 -3.31
CA ILE A 105 -33.79 39.26 -2.83
C ILE A 105 -33.14 37.87 -2.91
N ALA A 106 -32.46 37.56 -4.02
CA ALA A 106 -31.75 36.30 -4.20
C ALA A 106 -30.66 36.11 -3.14
N LEU A 107 -29.89 37.16 -2.83
CA LEU A 107 -28.87 37.11 -1.79
C LEU A 107 -29.49 36.85 -0.41
N VAL A 108 -30.58 37.54 -0.05
CA VAL A 108 -31.27 37.32 1.23
C VAL A 108 -31.81 35.90 1.33
N ALA A 109 -32.41 35.37 0.25
CA ALA A 109 -32.89 33.99 0.21
C ALA A 109 -31.76 32.99 0.49
N VAL A 110 -30.59 33.15 -0.16
CA VAL A 110 -29.42 32.29 0.05
C VAL A 110 -28.91 32.39 1.50
N LEU A 111 -28.85 33.59 2.07
CA LEU A 111 -28.42 33.79 3.46
C LEU A 111 -29.38 33.15 4.47
N VAL A 112 -30.69 33.27 4.25
CA VAL A 112 -31.71 32.64 5.11
C VAL A 112 -31.66 31.11 5.00
N THR A 113 -31.54 30.55 3.79
CA THR A 113 -31.44 29.10 3.63
C THR A 113 -30.17 28.55 4.27
N ASN A 114 -29.04 29.25 4.14
CA ASN A 114 -27.78 28.85 4.79
C ASN A 114 -27.89 28.90 6.32
N GLY A 115 -28.57 29.92 6.87
CA GLY A 115 -28.83 30.00 8.31
C GLY A 115 -29.75 28.89 8.83
N ILE A 116 -30.76 28.48 8.06
CA ILE A 116 -31.67 27.38 8.43
C ILE A 116 -30.95 26.04 8.36
N GLU A 117 -30.11 25.80 7.33
CA GLU A 117 -29.31 24.59 7.21
C GLU A 117 -28.34 24.43 8.38
N GLY A 118 -27.57 25.48 8.71
CA GLY A 118 -26.66 25.45 9.86
C GLY A 118 -27.40 25.17 11.19
N TRP A 119 -28.58 25.74 11.37
CA TRP A 119 -29.41 25.46 12.56
C TRP A 119 -29.96 24.02 12.57
N GLN A 120 -30.33 23.47 11.42
CA GLN A 120 -30.78 22.07 11.32
C GLN A 120 -29.63 21.10 11.60
N GLU A 121 -28.44 21.35 11.06
CA GLU A 121 -27.24 20.55 11.30
C GLU A 121 -26.88 20.53 12.79
N GLU A 122 -26.84 21.69 13.46
CA GLU A 122 -26.57 21.78 14.89
C GLU A 122 -27.60 20.98 15.72
N ARG A 123 -28.88 21.07 15.35
CA ARG A 123 -29.97 20.34 16.03
C ARG A 123 -29.91 18.82 15.78
N GLU A 124 -29.48 18.40 14.60
CA GLU A 124 -29.25 16.99 14.31
C GLU A 124 -28.04 16.45 15.05
N GLU A 125 -26.94 17.20 15.10
CA GLU A 125 -25.75 16.82 15.84
C GLU A 125 -26.07 16.66 17.33
N HIS A 126 -26.76 17.64 17.94
CA HIS A 126 -27.21 17.53 19.32
C HIS A 126 -28.08 16.29 19.56
N ARG A 127 -28.99 15.96 18.64
CA ARG A 127 -29.80 14.73 18.73
C ARG A 127 -28.97 13.46 18.59
N ARG A 128 -27.98 13.43 17.69
CA ARG A 128 -27.06 12.29 17.54
C ARG A 128 -26.23 12.08 18.80
N VAL A 129 -25.72 13.15 19.39
CA VAL A 129 -24.97 13.12 20.66
C VAL A 129 -25.86 12.62 21.80
N GLU A 130 -27.11 13.08 21.88
CA GLU A 130 -28.04 12.62 22.91
C GLU A 130 -28.40 11.14 22.74
N ILE A 131 -28.69 10.68 21.51
CA ILE A 131 -28.93 9.26 21.21
C ILE A 131 -27.71 8.42 21.57
N ALA A 132 -26.51 8.86 21.19
CA ALA A 132 -25.26 8.16 21.52
C ALA A 132 -25.06 8.08 23.04
N ARG A 133 -25.36 9.16 23.77
CA ARG A 133 -25.30 9.19 25.24
C ARG A 133 -26.32 8.24 25.87
N GLN A 134 -27.56 8.22 25.38
CA GLN A 134 -28.59 7.29 25.85
C GLN A 134 -28.21 5.83 25.58
N GLN A 135 -27.69 5.53 24.38
CA GLN A 135 -27.20 4.19 24.04
C GLN A 135 -26.01 3.77 24.91
N ALA A 136 -25.06 4.67 25.16
CA ALA A 136 -23.92 4.41 26.04
C ALA A 136 -24.40 4.13 27.47
N ALA A 137 -25.35 4.92 27.99
CA ALA A 137 -25.94 4.71 29.31
C ALA A 137 -26.68 3.37 29.41
N GLN A 138 -27.43 2.99 28.36
CA GLN A 138 -28.12 1.69 28.31
C GLN A 138 -27.13 0.51 28.28
N ARG A 139 -26.03 0.63 27.53
CA ARG A 139 -24.97 -0.39 27.51
C ARG A 139 -24.30 -0.52 28.87
N ALA A 140 -23.94 0.60 29.51
CA ALA A 140 -23.37 0.58 30.86
C ALA A 140 -24.33 -0.02 31.88
N ALA A 141 -25.63 0.30 31.82
CA ALA A 141 -26.63 -0.29 32.69
C ALA A 141 -26.80 -1.80 32.44
N ALA A 142 -26.77 -2.24 31.18
CA ALA A 142 -26.81 -3.65 30.83
C ALA A 142 -25.57 -4.41 31.32
N GLU A 143 -24.38 -3.81 31.23
CA GLU A 143 -23.14 -4.38 31.76
C GLU A 143 -23.16 -4.48 33.28
N ARG A 144 -23.64 -3.45 33.99
CA ARG A 144 -23.84 -3.52 35.45
C ARG A 144 -24.77 -4.65 35.85
N LYS A 145 -25.91 -4.80 35.17
CA LYS A 145 -26.84 -5.91 35.42
C LYS A 145 -26.21 -7.27 35.17
N LYS A 146 -25.36 -7.40 34.15
CA LYS A 146 -24.61 -8.65 33.90
C LYS A 146 -23.60 -8.94 34.99
N GLU A 147 -22.90 -7.92 35.49
CA GLU A 147 -21.93 -8.08 36.57
C GLU A 147 -22.61 -8.40 37.91
N GLU A 148 -23.73 -7.73 38.22
CA GLU A 148 -24.56 -8.05 39.39
C GLU A 148 -25.08 -9.50 39.31
N ALA A 149 -25.58 -9.91 38.15
CA ALA A 149 -26.00 -11.29 37.92
C ALA A 149 -24.84 -12.29 38.01
N PHE A 150 -23.62 -11.89 37.63
CA PHE A 150 -22.42 -12.71 37.76
C PHE A 150 -22.00 -12.87 39.22
N ILE A 151 -21.98 -11.79 40.00
CA ILE A 151 -21.62 -11.81 41.43
C ILE A 151 -22.67 -12.56 42.26
N ALA A 152 -23.93 -12.56 41.82
CA ALA A 152 -25.01 -13.27 42.50
C ALA A 152 -24.97 -14.81 42.33
N LEU A 153 -24.11 -15.33 41.44
CA LEU A 153 -23.95 -16.78 41.28
C LEU A 153 -23.23 -17.38 42.50
N SER A 154 -23.64 -18.59 42.85
CA SER A 154 -22.95 -19.40 43.86
C SER A 154 -21.63 -19.97 43.34
N ASP A 155 -20.72 -20.34 44.24
CA ASP A 155 -19.43 -20.97 43.89
C ASP A 155 -19.63 -22.26 43.05
N ALA A 156 -20.68 -23.05 43.34
CA ALA A 156 -21.06 -24.22 42.55
C ALA A 156 -21.51 -23.86 41.12
N GLU A 157 -22.34 -22.82 40.96
CA GLU A 157 -22.77 -22.35 39.63
C GLU A 157 -21.61 -21.76 38.83
N HIS A 158 -20.68 -21.07 39.48
CA HIS A 158 -19.44 -20.61 38.84
C HIS A 158 -18.62 -21.80 38.32
N LEU A 159 -18.47 -22.86 39.12
CA LEU A 159 -17.75 -24.06 38.71
C LEU A 159 -18.43 -24.78 37.54
N ASP A 160 -19.75 -24.95 37.58
CA ASP A 160 -20.51 -25.58 36.49
C ASP A 160 -20.44 -24.77 35.20
N ARG A 161 -20.52 -23.44 35.30
CA ARG A 161 -20.37 -22.55 34.15
C ARG A 161 -18.97 -22.62 33.57
N ALA A 162 -17.94 -22.65 34.42
CA ALA A 162 -16.56 -22.84 33.98
C ALA A 162 -16.34 -24.18 33.27
N LYS A 163 -16.88 -25.29 33.81
CA LYS A 163 -16.82 -26.62 33.17
C LYS A 163 -17.48 -26.59 31.78
N ALA A 164 -18.68 -26.00 31.68
CA ALA A 164 -19.37 -25.88 30.40
C ALA A 164 -18.59 -25.07 29.37
N LEU A 165 -17.91 -24.00 29.80
CA LEU A 165 -17.13 -23.10 28.94
C LEU A 165 -15.74 -23.67 28.57
N LEU A 166 -15.19 -24.63 29.32
CA LEU A 166 -13.89 -25.27 29.05
C LEU A 166 -13.98 -26.56 28.23
N ASN A 167 -15.18 -26.97 27.81
CA ASN A 167 -15.35 -28.13 26.93
C ASN A 167 -14.53 -28.00 25.64
N ALA A 168 -14.01 -29.13 25.14
CA ALA A 168 -12.87 -29.22 24.22
C ALA A 168 -12.95 -28.46 22.87
N ASN A 169 -14.09 -27.87 22.51
CA ASN A 169 -14.29 -27.08 21.30
C ASN A 169 -14.66 -25.61 21.57
N ALA A 170 -14.45 -25.12 22.79
CA ALA A 170 -14.90 -23.80 23.16
C ALA A 170 -14.12 -22.69 22.42
N ALA A 171 -14.84 -21.69 21.91
CA ALA A 171 -14.25 -20.58 21.17
C ALA A 171 -13.25 -19.80 22.03
N THR A 172 -12.28 -19.12 21.42
CA THR A 172 -11.22 -18.38 22.15
C THR A 172 -11.78 -17.39 23.19
N GLY A 173 -12.97 -16.83 22.94
CA GLY A 173 -13.68 -15.94 23.87
C GLY A 173 -14.23 -16.62 25.12
N SER A 174 -14.67 -17.88 25.04
CA SER A 174 -15.27 -18.59 26.19
C SER A 174 -14.23 -19.02 27.23
N ILE A 175 -12.95 -19.11 26.85
CA ILE A 175 -11.86 -19.42 27.78
C ILE A 175 -11.68 -18.28 28.79
N GLY A 176 -11.75 -17.02 28.33
CA GLY A 176 -11.64 -15.86 29.21
C GLY A 176 -12.76 -15.83 30.25
N ASP A 177 -13.99 -16.07 29.80
CA ASP A 177 -15.16 -16.17 30.67
C ASP A 177 -15.05 -17.34 31.65
N ALA A 178 -14.56 -18.50 31.20
CA ALA A 178 -14.36 -19.66 32.08
C ALA A 178 -13.37 -19.37 33.20
N LEU A 179 -12.24 -18.74 32.87
CA LEU A 179 -11.24 -18.33 33.86
C LEU A 179 -11.78 -17.24 34.81
N LYS A 180 -12.66 -16.35 34.32
CA LYS A 180 -13.37 -15.38 35.17
C LYS A 180 -14.27 -16.10 36.17
N HIS A 181 -15.05 -17.09 35.75
CA HIS A 181 -15.88 -17.90 36.65
C HIS A 181 -15.02 -18.67 37.68
N LEU A 182 -13.92 -19.30 37.26
CA LEU A 182 -13.00 -19.99 38.19
C LEU A 182 -12.35 -19.04 39.20
N GLY A 183 -12.09 -17.79 38.81
CA GLY A 183 -11.52 -16.78 39.69
C GLY A 183 -12.51 -16.18 40.69
N ALA A 184 -13.82 -16.35 40.46
CA ALA A 184 -14.87 -15.89 41.38
C ALA A 184 -15.12 -16.87 42.53
N ILE A 185 -14.72 -18.13 42.40
CA ILE A 185 -14.89 -19.17 43.42
C ILE A 185 -14.07 -18.81 44.67
N THR A 186 -14.72 -18.74 45.83
CA THR A 186 -14.02 -18.39 47.07
C THR A 186 -13.02 -19.49 47.49
N PRO A 187 -11.79 -19.17 47.94
CA PRO A 187 -10.79 -20.19 48.31
C PRO A 187 -11.19 -21.10 49.47
N SER A 188 -12.15 -20.66 50.29
CA SER A 188 -12.68 -21.42 51.44
C SER A 188 -13.82 -22.37 51.07
N SER A 189 -14.36 -22.29 49.85
CA SER A 189 -15.45 -23.15 49.39
C SER A 189 -14.98 -24.59 49.15
N PRO A 190 -15.87 -25.60 49.29
CA PRO A 190 -15.55 -26.97 48.92
C PRO A 190 -15.23 -27.13 47.42
N GLU A 191 -15.75 -26.23 46.56
CA GLU A 191 -15.54 -26.22 45.11
C GLU A 191 -14.15 -25.71 44.69
N ALA A 192 -13.45 -24.97 45.55
CA ALA A 192 -12.15 -24.35 45.23
C ALA A 192 -11.10 -25.37 44.76
N ALA A 193 -11.05 -26.55 45.39
CA ALA A 193 -10.10 -27.60 45.04
C ALA A 193 -10.35 -28.14 43.61
N GLU A 194 -11.61 -28.27 43.21
CA GLU A 194 -11.97 -28.71 41.87
C GLU A 194 -11.72 -27.62 40.83
N GLY A 195 -12.00 -26.36 41.15
CA GLY A 195 -11.71 -25.21 40.28
C GLY A 195 -10.22 -25.06 39.96
N GLU A 196 -9.35 -25.19 40.97
CA GLU A 196 -7.89 -25.16 40.78
C GLU A 196 -7.40 -26.35 39.95
N LYS A 197 -7.95 -27.55 40.18
CA LYS A 197 -7.64 -28.72 39.35
C LYS A 197 -8.00 -28.47 37.89
N LEU A 198 -9.19 -27.94 37.61
CA LEU A 198 -9.65 -27.65 36.25
C LEU A 198 -8.78 -26.59 35.57
N LYS A 199 -8.40 -25.54 36.29
CA LYS A 199 -7.49 -24.49 35.82
C LYS A 199 -6.12 -25.05 35.43
N LYS A 200 -5.57 -25.96 36.24
CA LYS A 200 -4.29 -26.63 35.98
C LYS A 200 -4.37 -27.54 34.76
N GLU A 201 -5.38 -28.41 34.69
CA GLU A 201 -5.59 -29.34 33.57
C GLU A 201 -5.75 -28.59 32.23
N PHE A 202 -6.50 -27.49 32.24
CA PHE A 202 -6.66 -26.64 31.08
C PHE A 202 -5.33 -25.97 30.68
N GLY A 203 -4.60 -25.41 31.65
CA GLY A 203 -3.29 -24.80 31.43
C GLY A 203 -2.28 -25.78 30.83
N ASP A 204 -2.23 -27.00 31.36
CA ASP A 204 -1.35 -28.07 30.87
C ASP A 204 -1.75 -28.53 29.45
N THR A 205 -3.05 -28.67 29.18
CA THR A 205 -3.56 -29.01 27.84
C THR A 205 -3.19 -27.94 26.82
N LYS A 206 -3.39 -26.65 27.14
CA LYS A 206 -3.04 -25.53 26.27
C LYS A 206 -1.53 -25.47 26.02
N ARG A 207 -0.72 -25.71 27.04
CA ARG A 207 0.75 -25.78 26.91
C ARG A 207 1.18 -26.95 26.01
N ARG A 208 0.53 -28.11 26.12
CA ARG A 208 0.77 -29.26 25.24
C ARG A 208 0.41 -28.93 23.79
N GLN A 209 -0.77 -28.38 23.54
CA GLN A 209 -1.20 -27.95 22.21
C GLN A 209 -0.24 -26.91 21.59
N ALA A 210 0.18 -25.91 22.37
CA ALA A 210 1.14 -24.91 21.90
C ALA A 210 2.50 -25.54 21.54
N ARG A 211 2.98 -26.50 22.34
CA ARG A 211 4.22 -27.23 22.05
C ARG A 211 4.09 -28.10 20.80
N GLU A 212 2.97 -28.78 20.62
CA GLU A 212 2.69 -29.60 19.43
C GLU A 212 2.59 -28.73 18.17
N ALA A 213 1.87 -27.61 18.25
CA ALA A 213 1.78 -26.64 17.16
C ALA A 213 3.15 -26.05 16.80
N ALA A 214 3.96 -25.66 17.80
CA ALA A 214 5.31 -25.16 17.57
C ALA A 214 6.22 -26.22 16.92
N LYS A 215 6.14 -27.49 17.36
CA LYS A 215 6.86 -28.61 16.73
C LYS A 215 6.40 -28.84 15.29
N ALA A 216 5.09 -28.80 15.03
CA ALA A 216 4.54 -28.96 13.69
C ALA A 216 4.98 -27.82 12.75
N GLN A 217 4.96 -26.58 13.24
CA GLN A 217 5.45 -25.41 12.49
C GLN A 217 6.95 -25.50 12.20
N ALA A 218 7.76 -25.90 13.19
CA ALA A 218 9.20 -26.10 13.00
C ALA A 218 9.49 -27.21 11.97
N ALA A 219 8.78 -28.34 12.05
CA ALA A 219 8.91 -29.42 11.07
C ALA A 219 8.47 -28.99 9.67
N ALA A 220 7.39 -28.22 9.54
CA ALA A 220 6.94 -27.67 8.27
C ALA A 220 7.96 -26.67 7.68
N ALA A 221 8.53 -25.80 8.51
CA ALA A 221 9.57 -24.86 8.11
C ALA A 221 10.85 -25.58 7.64
N GLN A 222 11.27 -26.63 8.36
CA GLN A 222 12.41 -27.47 7.95
C GLN A 222 12.15 -28.17 6.61
N LYS A 223 10.96 -28.74 6.41
CA LYS A 223 10.58 -29.37 5.13
C LYS A 223 10.60 -28.36 3.99
N LYS A 224 10.06 -27.15 4.21
CA LYS A 224 10.07 -26.06 3.24
C LYS A 224 11.50 -25.63 2.90
N ALA A 225 12.33 -25.40 3.91
CA ALA A 225 13.74 -25.03 3.72
C ALA A 225 14.54 -26.11 2.98
N ALA A 226 14.30 -27.39 3.29
CA ALA A 226 14.92 -28.51 2.57
C ALA A 226 14.48 -28.59 1.10
N ALA A 227 13.18 -28.38 0.83
CA ALA A 227 12.67 -28.33 -0.53
C ALA A 227 13.25 -27.16 -1.33
N GLU A 228 13.30 -25.96 -0.74
CA GLU A 228 13.91 -24.78 -1.35
C GLU A 228 15.42 -24.98 -1.59
N ALA A 229 16.13 -25.58 -0.64
CA ALA A 229 17.54 -25.92 -0.81
C ALA A 229 17.76 -26.89 -1.98
N GLN A 230 16.89 -27.89 -2.15
CA GLN A 230 16.95 -28.82 -3.27
C GLN A 230 16.67 -28.13 -4.60
N VAL A 231 15.67 -27.25 -4.68
CA VAL A 231 15.41 -26.46 -5.90
C VAL A 231 16.62 -25.59 -6.25
N ASN A 232 17.22 -24.93 -5.27
CA ASN A 232 18.42 -24.10 -5.49
C ASN A 232 19.64 -24.92 -5.92
N ARG A 233 19.79 -26.18 -5.47
CA ARG A 233 20.84 -27.08 -5.98
C ARG A 233 20.65 -27.34 -7.47
N VAL A 234 19.44 -27.72 -7.88
CA VAL A 234 19.12 -27.99 -9.29
C VAL A 234 19.35 -26.76 -10.17
N LEU A 235 18.96 -25.56 -9.71
CA LEU A 235 19.20 -24.32 -10.45
C LEU A 235 20.70 -24.02 -10.63
N ARG A 236 21.51 -24.30 -9.60
CA ARG A 236 22.97 -24.12 -9.68
C ARG A 236 23.63 -25.14 -10.60
N ASP A 237 23.18 -26.38 -10.59
CA ASP A 237 23.64 -27.40 -11.54
C ASP A 237 23.30 -27.03 -12.98
N ALA A 238 22.07 -26.57 -13.22
CA ALA A 238 21.63 -26.10 -14.54
C ALA A 238 22.44 -24.89 -15.02
N MET A 239 22.75 -23.95 -14.12
CA MET A 239 23.60 -22.81 -14.46
C MET A 239 25.04 -23.23 -14.77
N ALA A 240 25.64 -24.11 -13.96
CA ALA A 240 26.98 -24.65 -14.24
C ALA A 240 27.02 -25.32 -15.62
N LYS A 241 25.99 -26.11 -15.97
CA LYS A 241 25.89 -26.75 -17.29
C LYS A 241 25.74 -25.74 -18.43
N THR A 242 24.99 -24.65 -18.20
CA THR A 242 24.84 -23.56 -19.18
C THR A 242 26.17 -22.87 -19.46
N ILE A 243 26.97 -22.62 -18.42
CA ILE A 243 28.30 -22.03 -18.53
C ILE A 243 29.26 -22.99 -19.25
N GLU A 244 29.25 -24.27 -18.89
CA GLU A 244 30.04 -25.30 -19.57
C GLU A 244 29.76 -25.29 -21.08
N ASN A 245 28.48 -25.39 -21.46
CA ASN A 245 28.10 -25.41 -22.87
C ASN A 245 28.51 -24.13 -23.60
N LYS A 246 28.33 -22.96 -23.00
CA LYS A 246 28.75 -21.68 -23.59
C LYS A 246 30.26 -21.65 -23.86
N LEU A 247 31.07 -22.08 -22.89
CA LEU A 247 32.52 -22.10 -23.03
C LEU A 247 32.98 -23.17 -24.04
N LEU A 248 32.29 -24.31 -24.11
CA LEU A 248 32.52 -25.32 -25.15
C LEU A 248 32.22 -24.77 -26.55
N ASP A 249 31.12 -24.02 -26.72
CA ASP A 249 30.75 -23.37 -27.98
C ASP A 249 31.80 -22.34 -28.43
N ASP A 250 32.44 -21.66 -27.46
CA ASP A 250 33.56 -20.74 -27.69
C ASP A 250 34.91 -21.47 -27.95
N GLY A 251 34.92 -22.81 -27.97
CA GLY A 251 36.08 -23.64 -28.27
C GLY A 251 36.98 -23.99 -27.07
N TYR A 252 36.54 -23.73 -25.85
CA TYR A 252 37.28 -24.07 -24.63
C TYR A 252 36.92 -25.47 -24.13
N ASN A 253 37.92 -26.33 -23.93
CA ASN A 253 37.72 -27.67 -23.36
C ASN A 253 37.59 -27.63 -21.82
N VAL A 254 36.47 -27.10 -21.33
CA VAL A 254 36.20 -26.89 -19.90
C VAL A 254 35.23 -27.92 -19.31
N ASP A 255 35.29 -28.11 -18.00
CA ASP A 255 34.31 -28.84 -17.19
C ASP A 255 33.80 -27.90 -16.08
N ALA A 256 32.51 -27.54 -16.09
CA ALA A 256 31.93 -26.65 -15.09
C ALA A 256 30.89 -27.36 -14.23
N LYS A 257 31.07 -27.29 -12.90
CA LYS A 257 30.25 -28.00 -11.92
C LYS A 257 29.92 -27.13 -10.72
N ALA A 258 28.75 -27.34 -10.15
CA ALA A 258 28.40 -26.78 -8.86
C ALA A 258 28.81 -27.78 -7.75
N ILE A 259 29.65 -27.35 -6.83
CA ILE A 259 30.27 -28.20 -5.80
C ILE A 259 30.10 -27.62 -4.38
N GLY A 260 30.53 -28.39 -3.39
CA GLY A 260 30.48 -28.02 -1.97
C GLY A 260 29.10 -28.17 -1.34
N PRO A 261 28.94 -27.78 -0.06
CA PRO A 261 27.67 -27.83 0.63
C PRO A 261 26.61 -27.01 -0.12
N ASP A 262 25.48 -27.65 -0.39
CA ASP A 262 24.39 -27.11 -1.19
C ASP A 262 24.78 -26.65 -2.60
N HIS A 263 25.90 -27.11 -3.16
CA HIS A 263 26.33 -26.72 -4.50
C HIS A 263 26.58 -25.20 -4.62
N THR A 264 27.02 -24.57 -3.53
CA THR A 264 27.23 -23.11 -3.44
C THR A 264 28.53 -22.63 -4.08
N ILE A 265 29.37 -23.50 -4.61
CA ILE A 265 30.62 -23.16 -5.27
C ILE A 265 30.52 -23.52 -6.76
N LEU A 266 30.72 -22.54 -7.64
CA LEU A 266 30.83 -22.81 -9.08
C LEU A 266 32.29 -23.07 -9.41
N GLN A 267 32.64 -24.30 -9.77
CA GLN A 267 33.98 -24.66 -10.20
C GLN A 267 34.02 -24.79 -11.73
N ILE A 268 34.98 -24.12 -12.36
CA ILE A 268 35.30 -24.22 -13.78
C ILE A 268 36.72 -24.79 -13.88
N LYS A 269 36.83 -26.03 -14.36
CA LYS A 269 38.10 -26.72 -14.55
C LYS A 269 38.49 -26.68 -16.02
N TRP A 270 39.67 -26.16 -16.34
CA TRP A 270 40.18 -26.16 -17.70
C TRP A 270 41.69 -26.28 -17.72
N ILE A 271 42.23 -27.28 -18.42
CA ILE A 271 43.68 -27.58 -18.41
C ILE A 271 44.60 -26.46 -18.90
N LEU A 272 44.07 -25.50 -19.67
CA LEU A 272 44.80 -24.32 -20.12
C LEU A 272 44.37 -23.04 -19.39
N ALA A 273 43.65 -23.17 -18.27
CA ALA A 273 43.30 -22.05 -17.42
C ALA A 273 44.60 -21.36 -16.97
N SER A 274 44.67 -20.05 -17.20
CA SER A 274 45.80 -19.22 -16.78
C SER A 274 45.29 -18.07 -15.92
N LYS A 275 46.19 -17.48 -15.14
CA LYS A 275 45.90 -16.27 -14.36
C LYS A 275 45.32 -15.13 -15.22
N VAL A 276 45.78 -15.01 -16.47
CA VAL A 276 45.32 -13.96 -17.41
C VAL A 276 43.85 -14.20 -17.79
N LEU A 277 43.51 -15.43 -18.16
CA LEU A 277 42.12 -15.81 -18.45
C LEU A 277 41.23 -15.65 -17.22
N ALA A 278 41.66 -16.18 -16.08
CA ALA A 278 40.92 -16.10 -14.81
C ALA A 278 40.55 -14.64 -14.47
N HIS A 279 41.51 -13.72 -14.65
CA HIS A 279 41.27 -12.29 -14.50
C HIS A 279 40.38 -11.69 -15.60
N HIS A 280 40.47 -12.14 -16.85
CA HIS A 280 39.58 -11.71 -17.93
C HIS A 280 38.13 -12.09 -17.65
N LEU A 281 37.88 -13.36 -17.30
CA LEU A 281 36.56 -13.87 -16.92
C LEU A 281 35.98 -13.14 -15.69
N SER A 282 36.84 -12.71 -14.76
CA SER A 282 36.41 -11.90 -13.60
C SER A 282 35.92 -10.49 -13.96
N LYS A 283 36.25 -9.99 -15.15
CA LYS A 283 35.83 -8.67 -15.64
C LYS A 283 34.56 -8.72 -16.49
N GLU A 284 34.11 -9.90 -16.91
CA GLU A 284 32.82 -10.08 -17.55
C GLU A 284 31.71 -9.91 -16.50
N GLY A 285 31.22 -8.66 -16.34
CA GLY A 285 30.37 -8.26 -15.21
C GLY A 285 29.11 -9.11 -15.03
N ASP A 286 28.48 -9.55 -16.12
CA ASP A 286 27.24 -10.31 -16.06
C ASP A 286 27.42 -11.71 -15.47
N PHE A 287 28.60 -12.33 -15.62
CA PHE A 287 28.84 -13.71 -15.20
C PHE A 287 28.77 -13.84 -13.67
N PHE A 288 29.48 -12.97 -12.95
CA PHE A 288 29.52 -12.98 -11.48
C PHE A 288 28.17 -12.58 -10.88
N ASP A 289 27.47 -11.63 -11.51
CA ASP A 289 26.16 -11.17 -11.06
C ASP A 289 25.07 -12.21 -11.28
N GLN A 290 25.13 -12.98 -12.38
CA GLN A 290 24.23 -14.12 -12.56
C GLN A 290 24.53 -15.23 -11.54
N ALA A 291 25.81 -15.55 -11.29
CA ALA A 291 26.16 -16.58 -10.33
C ALA A 291 25.69 -16.21 -8.90
N ARG A 292 25.82 -14.93 -8.51
CA ARG A 292 25.29 -14.42 -7.25
C ARG A 292 23.76 -14.55 -7.18
N ARG A 293 23.04 -14.22 -8.27
CA ARG A 293 21.57 -14.31 -8.34
C ARG A 293 21.05 -15.74 -8.16
N VAL A 294 21.79 -16.75 -8.64
CA VAL A 294 21.42 -18.18 -8.47
C VAL A 294 21.91 -18.75 -7.13
N GLY A 295 22.59 -17.94 -6.30
CA GLY A 295 22.96 -18.30 -4.94
C GLY A 295 24.31 -19.02 -4.83
N PHE A 296 25.21 -18.84 -5.79
CA PHE A 296 26.61 -19.20 -5.59
C PHE A 296 27.26 -18.22 -4.61
N LYS A 297 28.13 -18.74 -3.74
CA LYS A 297 28.91 -17.99 -2.74
C LYS A 297 30.37 -17.84 -3.13
N ARG A 298 30.87 -18.72 -4.00
CA ARG A 298 32.25 -18.72 -4.47
C ARG A 298 32.29 -19.20 -5.91
N ILE A 299 33.17 -18.60 -6.70
CA ILE A 299 33.56 -19.11 -8.02
C ILE A 299 35.01 -19.55 -7.91
N GLU A 300 35.33 -20.70 -8.48
CA GLU A 300 36.66 -21.27 -8.60
C GLU A 300 36.97 -21.54 -10.06
N ILE A 301 38.13 -21.09 -10.51
CA ILE A 301 38.70 -21.45 -11.81
C ILE A 301 40.00 -22.18 -11.53
N THR A 302 40.17 -23.38 -12.07
CA THR A 302 41.36 -24.21 -11.83
C THR A 302 41.86 -24.84 -13.11
N ASP A 303 43.18 -25.01 -13.20
CA ASP A 303 43.84 -25.78 -14.26
C ASP A 303 43.68 -27.30 -14.07
N GLY A 304 43.19 -27.74 -12.91
CA GLY A 304 43.11 -29.14 -12.53
C GLY A 304 44.37 -29.73 -11.94
N TYR A 305 45.40 -28.90 -11.73
CA TYR A 305 46.69 -29.24 -11.12
C TYR A 305 46.93 -28.35 -9.90
N GLU A 306 47.86 -27.39 -9.97
CA GLU A 306 48.34 -26.61 -8.83
C GLU A 306 47.69 -25.22 -8.76
N GLU A 307 47.15 -24.71 -9.86
CA GLU A 307 46.64 -23.35 -9.93
C GLU A 307 45.12 -23.31 -9.75
N THR A 308 44.68 -22.54 -8.75
CA THR A 308 43.26 -22.24 -8.51
C THR A 308 43.09 -20.78 -8.15
N TRP A 309 42.22 -20.09 -8.87
CA TRP A 309 41.80 -18.72 -8.59
C TRP A 309 40.37 -18.75 -8.10
N TYR A 310 40.09 -18.01 -7.03
CA TYR A 310 38.74 -17.97 -6.48
C TYR A 310 38.31 -16.55 -6.13
N TRP A 311 36.99 -16.37 -6.15
CA TRP A 311 36.35 -15.13 -5.76
C TRP A 311 35.15 -15.43 -4.89
N ASN A 312 35.04 -14.72 -3.78
CA ASN A 312 33.87 -14.79 -2.92
C ASN A 312 32.80 -13.84 -3.45
N LEU A 313 31.61 -14.38 -3.66
CA LEU A 313 30.42 -13.63 -4.04
C LEU A 313 29.72 -13.24 -2.73
N LYS A 314 29.95 -12.00 -2.28
CA LYS A 314 29.17 -11.39 -1.20
C LYS A 314 27.79 -11.00 -1.71
#